data_AF-A0A418KR80-F1
#
_entry.id   AF-A0A418KR80-F1
#
_cell.length_a   1.000
_cell.length_b   1.000
_cell.length_c   1.000
_cell.angle_alpha   90.00
_cell.angle_beta   90.00
_cell.angle_gamma   90.00
#
_symmetry.space_group_name_H-M   'P 1'
#
loop_
_entity.id
_entity.type
_entity.pdbx_description
1 polymer ?
#
loop_
_entity_poly.entity_id
_entity_poly.type
_entity_poly.pdbx_seq_one_letter_code
_entity_poly.pdbx_strand_id
1 'polypeptide(L)' 'MTKTLLDLDEALLDEATHALGTTTKKDTVTEALRLAVEQSRARRLAALESLQRIADDGGFDFDRLDELDE' A
#
# COMPACT_ATOMS: atom_id res chain seq x y z
N MET A 1 15.20 -12.41 -12.88
CA MET A 1 15.42 -10.97 -12.61
C MET A 1 15.74 -10.27 -13.92
N THR A 2 15.00 -9.23 -14.25
CA THR A 2 15.27 -8.36 -15.41
C THR A 2 16.15 -7.21 -14.97
N LYS A 3 17.12 -6.82 -15.81
CA LYS A 3 17.97 -5.66 -15.55
C LYS A 3 17.23 -4.41 -16.04
N THR A 4 17.03 -3.46 -15.14
CA THR A 4 16.46 -2.15 -15.45
C THR A 4 17.50 -1.10 -15.09
N LEU A 5 17.82 -0.22 -16.02
CA LEU A 5 18.67 0.94 -15.76
C LEU A 5 17.79 2.07 -15.22
N LEU A 6 18.11 2.59 -14.04
CA LEU A 6 17.35 3.62 -13.34
C LEU A 6 18.33 4.63 -12.74
N ASP A 7 18.01 5.90 -12.86
CA ASP A 7 18.67 6.95 -12.09
C ASP A 7 17.98 7.09 -10.74
N LEU A 8 18.77 7.06 -9.66
CA LEU A 8 18.28 7.11 -8.29
C LEU A 8 18.98 8.24 -7.55
N ASP A 9 18.28 8.82 -6.57
CA ASP A 9 18.92 9.69 -5.59
C ASP A 9 19.82 8.84 -4.69
N GLU A 10 21.13 9.02 -4.82
CA GLU A 10 22.14 8.27 -4.08
C GLU A 10 22.06 8.55 -2.57
N ALA A 11 21.75 9.78 -2.16
CA ALA A 11 21.64 10.11 -0.73
C ALA A 11 20.44 9.39 -0.10
N LEU A 12 19.31 9.36 -0.80
CA LEU A 12 18.13 8.62 -0.34
C LEU A 12 18.37 7.11 -0.33
N LEU A 13 19.11 6.58 -1.32
CA LEU A 13 19.45 5.16 -1.39
C LEU A 13 20.36 4.74 -0.23
N ASP A 14 21.31 5.59 0.15
CA ASP A 14 22.18 5.36 1.30
C ASP A 14 21.37 5.39 2.61
N GLU A 15 20.51 6.38 2.79
CA GLU A 15 19.61 6.45 3.95
C GLU A 15 18.72 5.20 4.05
N ALA A 16 18.12 4.78 2.94
CA ALA A 16 17.30 3.57 2.89
C ALA A 16 18.13 2.31 3.19
N THR A 17 19.38 2.25 2.73
CA THR A 17 20.27 1.11 3.02
C THR A 17 20.57 1.02 4.52
N HIS A 18 20.84 2.15 5.16
CA HIS A 18 21.03 2.21 6.61
C HIS A 18 19.75 1.86 7.38
N ALA A 19 18.61 2.40 6.97
CA ALA A 19 17.33 2.17 7.63
C ALA A 19 16.86 0.70 7.51
N LEU A 20 17.10 0.08 6.35
CA LEU A 20 16.71 -1.30 6.07
C LEU A 20 17.77 -2.33 6.51
N GLY A 21 18.98 -1.89 6.87
CA GLY A 21 20.09 -2.75 7.26
C GLY A 21 20.57 -3.67 6.11
N THR A 22 20.33 -3.27 4.87
CA THR A 22 20.71 -4.03 3.67
C THR A 22 22.18 -3.76 3.32
N THR A 23 22.79 -4.68 2.56
CA THR A 23 24.22 -4.61 2.21
C THR A 23 24.47 -4.21 0.76
N THR A 24 23.47 -4.37 -0.12
CA THR A 24 23.59 -4.01 -1.53
C THR A 24 22.44 -3.11 -1.96
N LYS A 25 22.72 -2.19 -2.91
CA LYS A 25 21.71 -1.31 -3.52
C LYS A 25 20.50 -2.09 -4.06
N LYS A 26 20.75 -3.25 -4.66
CA LYS A 26 19.71 -4.14 -5.18
C LYS A 26 18.80 -4.65 -4.05
N ASP A 27 19.39 -5.08 -2.95
CA ASP A 27 18.61 -5.59 -1.82
C ASP A 27 17.82 -4.46 -1.17
N THR A 28 18.41 -3.27 -1.03
CA THR A 28 17.70 -2.05 -0.57
C THR A 28 16.48 -1.77 -1.43
N VAL A 29 16.63 -1.73 -2.76
CA VAL A 29 15.52 -1.45 -3.67
C VAL A 29 14.47 -2.55 -3.64
N THR A 30 14.90 -3.82 -3.62
CA THR A 30 13.97 -4.96 -3.59
C THR A 30 13.12 -4.93 -2.32
N GLU A 31 13.76 -4.67 -1.18
CA GLU A 31 13.10 -4.63 0.12
C GLU A 31 12.19 -3.40 0.26
N ALA A 32 12.64 -2.22 -0.21
CA ALA A 32 11.81 -1.02 -0.24
C ALA A 32 10.53 -1.22 -1.06
N LEU A 33 10.63 -1.88 -2.23
CA LEU A 33 9.46 -2.20 -3.06
C LEU A 33 8.52 -3.20 -2.37
N ARG A 34 9.06 -4.19 -1.66
CA ARG A 34 8.27 -5.15 -0.87
C ARG A 34 7.45 -4.41 0.20
N LEU A 35 8.11 -3.54 0.97
CA LEU A 35 7.48 -2.73 2.02
C LEU A 35 6.40 -1.80 1.46
N ALA A 36 6.65 -1.15 0.32
CA ALA A 36 5.66 -0.28 -0.31
C ALA A 36 4.38 -1.05 -0.71
N VAL A 37 4.54 -2.26 -1.26
CA VAL A 37 3.40 -3.13 -1.61
C VAL A 37 2.66 -3.60 -0.36
N GLU A 38 3.38 -3.96 0.70
CA GLU A 38 2.79 -4.39 1.98
C GLU A 38 2.01 -3.26 2.65
N GLN A 39 2.58 -2.06 2.70
CA GLN A 39 1.89 -0.88 3.22
C GLN A 39 0.62 -0.56 2.41
N SER A 40 0.69 -0.66 1.08
CA SER A 40 -0.48 -0.47 0.22
C SER A 40 -1.57 -1.52 0.48
N ARG A 41 -1.20 -2.79 0.69
CA ARG A 41 -2.12 -3.87 1.07
C ARG A 41 -2.76 -3.62 2.44
N ALA A 42 -1.96 -3.28 3.45
CA ALA A 42 -2.45 -2.99 4.80
C ALA A 42 -3.44 -1.82 4.79
N ARG A 43 -3.15 -0.74 4.06
CA ARG A 43 -4.07 0.40 3.90
C ARG A 43 -5.40 -0.02 3.28
N ARG A 44 -5.38 -0.86 2.24
CA ARG A 44 -6.62 -1.36 1.61
C ARG A 44 -7.42 -2.24 2.56
N LEU A 45 -6.76 -3.10 3.33
CA LEU A 45 -7.43 -3.94 4.31
C LEU A 45 -8.11 -3.10 5.40
N ALA A 46 -7.40 -2.11 5.96
CA ALA A 46 -7.95 -1.21 6.96
C ALA A 46 -9.15 -0.40 6.42
N ALA A 47 -9.10 0.03 5.16
CA ALA A 47 -10.23 0.69 4.52
C ALA A 47 -11.44 -0.23 4.37
N LEU A 48 -11.23 -1.49 3.99
CA LEU A 48 -12.31 -2.48 3.90
C LEU A 48 -12.92 -2.80 5.26
N GLU A 49 -12.10 -2.99 6.31
CA GLU A 49 -12.58 -3.17 7.68
C GLU A 49 -13.39 -1.95 8.16
N SER A 50 -12.97 -0.74 7.80
CA SER A 50 -13.73 0.46 8.12
C SER A 50 -15.07 0.52 7.39
N LEU A 51 -15.13 0.12 6.11
CA LEU A 51 -16.38 0.06 5.35
C LEU A 51 -17.34 -0.99 5.92
N GLN A 52 -16.83 -2.16 6.29
CA GLN A 52 -17.63 -3.22 6.93
C GLN A 52 -18.26 -2.72 8.23
N ARG A 53 -17.46 -2.06 9.08
CA ARG A 53 -17.98 -1.48 10.32
C ARG A 53 -19.07 -0.44 10.08
N ILE A 54 -18.89 0.45 9.10
CA ILE A 54 -19.92 1.42 8.72
C ILE A 54 -21.20 0.70 8.28
N ALA A 55 -21.10 -0.39 7.53
CA ALA A 55 -22.27 -1.17 7.13
C ALA A 55 -22.97 -1.83 8.32
N ASP A 56 -22.21 -2.47 9.22
CA ASP A 56 -22.74 -3.14 10.41
C ASP A 56 -23.42 -2.15 11.37
N ASP A 57 -22.89 -0.92 11.45
CA ASP A 57 -23.45 0.18 12.25
C ASP A 57 -24.67 0.85 11.58
N GLY A 58 -25.14 0.33 10.43
CA GLY A 58 -26.30 0.87 9.71
C GLY A 58 -26.02 2.18 8.96
N GLY A 59 -24.74 2.46 8.64
CA GLY A 59 -24.33 3.65 7.90
C GLY A 59 -24.72 3.67 6.42
N PHE A 60 -25.35 2.59 5.92
CA PHE A 60 -25.95 2.53 4.60
C PHE A 60 -27.47 2.35 4.73
N ASP A 61 -28.21 3.26 4.08
CA ASP A 61 -29.66 3.22 3.99
C ASP A 61 -30.07 2.44 2.74
N PHE A 62 -30.18 1.12 2.90
CA PHE A 62 -30.47 0.21 1.79
C PHE A 62 -31.91 0.31 1.29
N ASP A 63 -32.84 0.82 2.11
CA ASP A 63 -34.26 0.98 1.73
C ASP A 63 -34.44 2.02 0.62
N ARG A 64 -33.46 2.92 0.43
CA ARG A 64 -33.45 3.90 -0.67
C ARG A 64 -32.88 3.38 -1.98
N LEU A 65 -32.34 2.16 -2.01
CA LEU A 65 -31.83 1.58 -3.26
C LEU A 65 -32.95 1.25 -4.24
N ASP A 66 -34.12 0.85 -3.74
CA ASP A 66 -35.31 0.57 -4.56
C ASP A 66 -35.82 1.83 -5.29
N GLU A 67 -35.54 3.04 -4.76
CA GLU A 67 -35.90 4.33 -5.39
C GLU A 67 -35.02 4.68 -6.61
N LEU A 68 -33.88 3.99 -6.81
CA LEU A 68 -32.92 4.31 -7.88
C LEU A 68 -33.18 3.54 -9.20
N ASP A 69 -34.00 2.48 -9.14
CA ASP A 69 -34.35 1.64 -10.28
C ASP A 69 -35.66 2.08 -11.00
N GLU A 70 -36.29 3.19 -10.56
CA GLU A 70 -37.44 3.87 -11.21
C GLU A 70 -37.02 5.06 -12.09
#